data_AF-A0A1V0AFS2-F1
#
_entry.id   AF-A0A1V0AFS2-F1
#
_cell.length_a   1.000
_cell.length_b   1.000
_cell.length_c   1.000
_cell.angle_alpha   90.00
_cell.angle_beta   90.00
_cell.angle_gamma   90.00
#
_symmetry.space_group_name_H-M   'P 1'
#
loop_
_entity.id
_entity.type
_entity.pdbx_description
1 polymer ?
#
loop_
_entity_poly.entity_id
_entity_poly.type
_entity_poly.pdbx_seq_one_letter_code
_entity_poly.pdbx_strand_id
1 'polypeptide(L)'
;MTPETYETTVLAGPGGVMTEDVGIITGELTVRTVVAGDQVSIRIQYLNADEWYELQGSPMPPPTTSGPCLHQKIVQAIRHGLPTGLPPT
;
A
#
# COMPACT_ATOMS: atom_id res chain seq x y z
N MET A 1 -2.43 -19.85 9.24
CA MET A 1 -2.54 -18.52 9.89
C MET A 1 -3.55 -17.73 9.08
N THR A 2 -4.58 -17.18 9.69
CA THR A 2 -5.59 -16.37 8.97
C THR A 2 -4.96 -15.03 8.59
N PRO A 3 -5.12 -14.54 7.35
CA PRO A 3 -4.55 -13.25 6.97
C PRO A 3 -5.19 -12.11 7.76
N GLU A 4 -4.37 -11.17 8.22
CA GLU A 4 -4.82 -9.92 8.83
C GLU A 4 -4.92 -8.85 7.74
N THR A 5 -6.01 -8.09 7.71
CA THR A 5 -6.24 -7.05 6.69
C THR A 5 -6.51 -5.72 7.35
N TYR A 6 -5.85 -4.67 6.87
CA TYR A 6 -6.02 -3.29 7.32
C TYR A 6 -6.29 -2.39 6.12
N GLU A 7 -7.27 -1.50 6.24
CA GLU A 7 -7.65 -0.56 5.20
C GLU A 7 -7.75 0.86 5.73
N THR A 8 -7.34 1.82 4.91
CA THR A 8 -7.48 3.26 5.19
C THR A 8 -7.65 4.03 3.90
N THR A 9 -8.56 5.01 3.89
CA THR A 9 -8.64 6.01 2.82
C THR A 9 -7.64 7.13 3.08
N VAL A 10 -6.94 7.54 2.02
CA VAL A 10 -5.84 8.50 2.08
C VAL A 10 -5.80 9.35 0.81
N LEU A 11 -5.54 10.64 0.96
CA LEU A 11 -5.16 11.50 -0.17
C LEU A 11 -3.68 11.28 -0.47
N ALA A 12 -3.36 10.86 -1.69
CA ALA A 12 -1.98 10.66 -2.11
C ALA A 12 -1.19 11.98 -2.09
N GLY A 13 0.04 11.90 -1.61
CA GLY A 13 0.96 13.03 -1.60
C GLY A 13 1.47 13.43 -2.99
N PRO A 14 2.33 14.46 -3.06
CA PRO A 14 2.96 14.89 -4.30
C PRO A 14 3.62 13.74 -5.06
N GLY A 15 3.42 13.68 -6.38
CA GLY A 15 3.95 12.58 -7.21
C GLY A 15 3.17 11.27 -7.14
N GLY A 16 2.12 11.18 -6.32
CA GLY A 16 1.22 10.03 -6.29
C GLY A 16 1.86 8.76 -5.74
N VAL A 17 1.32 7.61 -6.16
CA VAL A 17 1.78 6.27 -5.78
C VAL A 17 2.06 5.47 -7.04
N MET A 18 3.27 4.92 -7.18
CA MET A 18 3.58 3.99 -8.25
C MET A 18 2.96 2.61 -7.97
N THR A 19 2.34 2.04 -8.99
CA THR A 19 1.80 0.68 -9.01
C THR A 19 2.53 -0.15 -10.05
N GLU A 20 2.51 -1.48 -9.90
CA GLU A 20 3.19 -2.39 -10.85
C GLU A 20 2.55 -2.34 -12.26
N ASP A 21 1.23 -2.16 -12.36
CA ASP A 21 0.49 -2.36 -13.62
C ASP A 21 0.14 -1.06 -14.36
N VAL A 22 -0.31 -0.01 -13.65
CA VAL A 22 -0.91 1.18 -14.27
C VAL A 22 -0.08 2.45 -14.12
N GLY A 23 1.11 2.34 -13.51
CA GLY A 23 1.99 3.47 -13.25
C GLY A 23 1.55 4.29 -12.04
N ILE A 24 1.68 5.62 -12.14
CA ILE A 24 1.38 6.53 -11.03
C ILE A 24 -0.13 6.79 -10.93
N ILE A 25 -0.69 6.53 -9.76
CA ILE A 25 -2.04 6.92 -9.37
C ILE A 25 -2.02 8.09 -8.37
N THR A 26 -3.01 8.98 -8.45
CA THR A 26 -3.10 10.22 -7.66
C THR A 26 -4.52 10.45 -7.14
N GLY A 27 -4.69 11.30 -6.13
CA GLY A 27 -6.01 11.66 -5.60
C GLY A 27 -6.38 10.86 -4.35
N GLU A 28 -7.67 10.66 -4.12
CA GLU A 28 -8.18 9.89 -2.99
C GLU A 28 -8.12 8.39 -3.29
N LEU A 29 -7.38 7.66 -2.46
CA LEU A 29 -7.08 6.25 -2.63
C LEU A 29 -7.51 5.48 -1.38
N THR A 30 -7.91 4.23 -1.54
CA THR A 30 -7.98 3.27 -0.44
C THR A 30 -6.74 2.39 -0.50
N VAL A 31 -5.98 2.32 0.59
CA VAL A 31 -4.86 1.38 0.74
C VAL A 31 -5.31 0.18 1.56
N ARG A 32 -4.97 -1.02 1.09
CA ARG A 32 -5.16 -2.29 1.79
C ARG A 32 -3.79 -2.91 2.06
N THR A 33 -3.54 -3.27 3.32
CA THR A 33 -2.37 -4.05 3.72
C THR A 33 -2.84 -5.42 4.20
N VAL A 34 -2.38 -6.49 3.56
CA VAL A 34 -2.70 -7.87 3.91
C VAL A 34 -1.43 -8.55 4.45
N VAL A 35 -1.45 -8.95 5.71
CA VAL A 35 -0.36 -9.69 6.35
C VAL A 35 -0.75 -11.17 6.40
N ALA A 36 -0.03 -11.99 5.64
CA ALA A 36 -0.35 -13.41 5.46
C ALA A 36 0.92 -14.27 5.59
N GLY A 37 1.12 -14.88 6.76
CA GLY A 37 2.26 -15.75 7.01
C GLY A 37 3.59 -14.99 6.89
N ASP A 38 4.36 -15.30 5.86
CA ASP A 38 5.68 -14.75 5.56
C ASP A 38 5.66 -13.64 4.49
N GLN A 39 4.49 -13.12 4.13
CA GLN A 39 4.37 -12.06 3.13
C GLN A 39 3.41 -10.96 3.54
N VAL A 40 3.69 -9.76 3.02
CA VAL A 40 2.75 -8.63 3.07
C VAL A 40 2.48 -8.11 1.67
N SER A 41 1.20 -8.08 1.31
CA SER A 41 0.70 -7.46 0.09
C SER A 41 0.11 -6.08 0.39
N ILE A 42 0.38 -5.11 -0.48
CA ILE A 42 -0.09 -3.74 -0.37
C ILE A 42 -0.76 -3.39 -1.68
N ARG A 43 -2.07 -3.17 -1.61
CA ARG A 43 -2.89 -2.84 -2.76
C ARG A 43 -3.52 -1.48 -2.60
N ILE A 44 -3.71 -0.82 -3.73
CA ILE A 44 -4.26 0.52 -3.82
C ILE A 44 -5.41 0.50 -4.82
N GLN A 45 -6.50 1.15 -4.47
CA GLN A 45 -7.57 1.47 -5.41
C GLN A 45 -7.89 2.95 -5.33
N TYR A 46 -8.51 3.49 -6.38
CA TYR A 46 -9.26 4.73 -6.24
C TYR A 46 -10.41 4.53 -5.24
N LEU A 47 -10.76 5.59 -4.50
CA LEU A 47 -11.87 5.53 -3.54
C LEU A 47 -13.15 5.01 -4.24
N ASN A 48 -13.72 3.93 -3.69
CA ASN A 48 -14.92 3.24 -4.20
C ASN A 48 -14.81 2.65 -5.62
N ALA A 49 -13.60 2.50 -6.16
CA ALA A 49 -13.41 1.71 -7.38
C ALA A 49 -13.50 0.21 -7.08
N ASP A 50 -13.79 -0.58 -8.11
CA ASP A 50 -13.81 -2.04 -8.01
C ASP A 50 -12.42 -2.68 -8.17
N GLU A 51 -11.51 -1.95 -8.85
CA GLU A 51 -10.17 -2.44 -9.21
C GLU A 51 -9.12 -2.09 -8.16
N TRP A 52 -8.29 -3.07 -7.83
CA TRP A 52 -7.12 -2.93 -6.95
C TRP A 52 -5.84 -3.15 -7.75
N TYR A 53 -4.86 -2.28 -7.55
CA TYR A 53 -3.52 -2.37 -8.14
C TYR A 53 -2.50 -2.67 -7.05
N GLU A 54 -1.51 -3.50 -7.36
CA GLU A 54 -0.42 -3.78 -6.42
C GLU A 54 0.52 -2.57 -6.37
N LEU A 55 0.87 -2.13 -5.16
CA LEU A 55 1.81 -1.03 -4.96
C LEU A 55 3.21 -1.49 -5.37
N GLN A 56 3.95 -0.64 -6.09
CA GLN A 56 5.27 -1.01 -6.59
C GLN A 56 6.23 -1.44 -5.47
N GLY A 57 6.83 -2.62 -5.61
CA GLY A 57 7.68 -3.24 -4.57
C GLY A 57 6.92 -4.12 -3.58
N SER A 58 5.63 -4.38 -3.83
CA SER A 58 4.83 -5.39 -3.12
C SER A 58 4.60 -6.62 -4.01
N PRO A 59 4.51 -7.85 -3.46
CA PRO A 59 4.61 -8.22 -2.05
C PRO A 59 6.02 -8.06 -1.48
N MET A 60 6.10 -7.87 -0.15
CA MET A 60 7.36 -7.74 0.59
C MET A 60 7.46 -8.78 1.72
N PRO A 61 8.68 -9.04 2.24
CA PRO A 61 8.89 -9.92 3.40
C PRO A 61 8.07 -9.49 4.63
N PRO A 62 7.89 -10.37 5.62
CA PRO A 62 7.07 -10.06 6.77
C PRO A 62 7.76 -8.98 7.62
N PRO A 63 7.00 -8.03 8.18
CA PRO A 63 7.56 -6.93 8.93
C PRO A 63 8.10 -7.43 10.28
N THR A 64 9.13 -6.75 10.80
CA THR A 64 9.54 -6.89 12.21
C THR A 64 8.59 -6.15 13.17
N THR A 65 7.72 -5.30 12.63
CA THR A 65 6.71 -4.54 13.38
C THR A 65 5.32 -5.16 13.25
N SER A 66 4.37 -4.76 14.10
CA SER A 66 3.00 -5.27 14.03
C SER A 66 2.29 -4.83 12.75
N GLY A 67 1.31 -5.63 12.29
CA GLY A 67 0.47 -5.33 11.13
C GLY A 67 -0.14 -3.92 11.14
N PRO A 68 -0.77 -3.46 12.24
CA PRO A 68 -1.33 -2.10 12.30
C PRO A 68 -0.27 -1.00 12.22
N CYS A 69 0.91 -1.21 12.85
CA CYS A 69 2.00 -0.24 12.78
C CYS A 69 2.60 -0.15 11.38
N LEU A 70 2.74 -1.29 10.71
CA LEU A 70 3.14 -1.34 9.30
C LEU A 70 2.13 -0.58 8.44
N HIS A 71 0.84 -0.89 8.57
CA HIS A 71 -0.22 -0.23 7.79
C HIS A 71 -0.18 1.29 7.96
N GLN A 72 -0.03 1.79 9.19
CA GLN A 72 0.09 3.23 9.45
C GLN A 72 1.34 3.85 8.80
N LYS A 73 2.49 3.15 8.80
CA LYS A 73 3.70 3.61 8.10
C LYS A 73 3.48 3.71 6.59
N ILE A 74 2.79 2.73 5.99
CA ILE A 74 2.44 2.75 4.56
C ILE A 74 1.50 3.92 4.24
N VAL A 75 0.43 4.10 5.02
CA VAL A 75 -0.50 5.23 4.87
C VAL A 75 0.25 6.56 4.95
N GLN A 76 1.16 6.71 5.93
CA GLN A 76 1.96 7.92 6.06
C GLN A 76 2.88 8.13 4.86
N ALA A 77 3.57 7.09 4.39
CA ALA A 77 4.41 7.19 3.20
C ALA A 77 3.61 7.63 1.96
N ILE A 78 2.43 7.05 1.74
CA ILE A 78 1.52 7.46 0.65
C ILE A 78 1.11 8.93 0.78
N ARG A 79 0.82 9.43 1.99
CA ARG A 79 0.53 10.87 2.21
C ARG A 79 1.69 11.79 1.84
N HIS A 80 2.93 11.31 1.95
CA HIS A 80 4.12 12.06 1.57
C HIS A 80 4.49 11.88 0.08
N GLY A 81 3.92 10.88 -0.60
CA GLY A 81 4.19 10.54 -2.00
C GLY A 81 5.15 9.35 -2.11
N LEU A 82 4.84 8.44 -3.04
CA LEU A 82 5.64 7.25 -3.40
C LEU A 82 5.75 7.11 -4.93
N PRO A 83 6.35 8.10 -5.64
CA PRO A 83 6.42 8.08 -7.10
C PRO A 83 7.31 6.95 -7.67
N THR A 84 8.09 6.28 -6.82
CA THR A 84 8.96 5.14 -7.19
C THR A 84 8.57 3.83 -6.50
N GLY A 85 7.47 3.82 -5.74
CA GLY A 85 7.08 2.64 -4.94
C GLY A 85 7.80 2.54 -3.59
N LEU A 86 7.72 1.34 -2.99
CA LEU A 86 8.44 1.02 -1.77
C LEU A 86 9.96 1.01 -2.00
N PRO A 87 10.74 1.42 -0.99
CA PRO A 87 12.18 1.22 -1.05
C PRO A 87 12.50 -0.28 -1.14
N PRO A 88 13.58 -0.66 -1.85
CA PRO A 88 14.08 -2.03 -1.81
C PRO A 88 14.41 -2.43 -0.35
N THR A 89 14.04 -3.66 0.01
CA THR A 89 14.26 -4.24 1.36
C THR A 89 15.63 -4.88 1.49
#